data_AF-A0A5K0VNI7-F1
#
_entry.id   AF-A0A5K0VNI7-F1
#
_cell.length_a   1.000
_cell.length_b   1.000
_cell.length_c   1.000
_cell.angle_alpha   90.00
_cell.angle_beta   90.00
_cell.angle_gamma   90.00
#
_symmetry.space_group_name_H-M   'P 1'
#
loop_
_entity.id
_entity.type
_entity.pdbx_description
1 polymer ?
#
loop_
_entity_poly.entity_id
_entity_poly.type
_entity_poly.pdbx_seq_one_letter_code
_entity_poly.pdbx_strand_id
1 'polypeptide(L)' 'LVGATNDGASTISSYWNEVFPRTPMPNAIQALLPSSLEIS' A
#
# COMPACT_ATOMS: atom_id res chain seq x y z
N LEU A 1 20.21 1.28 -6.60
CA LEU A 1 18.85 1.08 -7.14
C LEU A 1 17.94 0.61 -6.00
N VAL A 2 17.31 1.53 -5.27
CA VAL A 2 16.15 1.17 -4.43
C VAL A 2 15.13 2.31 -4.57
N GLY A 3 14.47 2.34 -5.72
CA GLY A 3 13.22 3.06 -5.92
C GLY A 3 12.08 2.07 -5.75
N ALA A 4 11.86 1.57 -4.52
CA ALA A 4 10.87 0.51 -4.25
C ALA A 4 9.93 0.85 -3.09
N THR A 5 10.19 1.94 -2.36
CA THR A 5 9.43 2.30 -1.15
C THR A 5 8.06 2.90 -1.48
N ASN A 6 7.95 3.66 -2.56
CA ASN A 6 6.69 4.29 -2.96
C ASN A 6 5.81 3.33 -3.77
N ASP A 7 6.43 2.50 -4.62
CA ASP A 7 5.73 1.57 -5.51
C ASP A 7 5.15 0.36 -4.76
N GLY A 8 5.77 -0.05 -3.65
CA GLY A 8 5.32 -1.19 -2.86
C GLY A 8 3.95 -0.98 -2.20
N ALA A 9 3.71 0.21 -1.64
CA ALA A 9 2.42 0.53 -1.00
C ALA A 9 1.27 0.55 -2.01
N SER A 10 1.48 1.17 -3.18
CA SER A 10 0.51 1.18 -4.28
C SER A 10 0.23 -0.23 -4.80
N THR A 11 1.27 -1.05 -4.96
CA THR A 11 1.13 -2.46 -5.43
C THR A 11 0.27 -3.28 -4.47
N ILE A 12 0.52 -3.17 -3.16
CA ILE A 12 -0.25 -3.94 -2.16
C ILE A 12 -1.70 -3.45 -2.09
N SER A 13 -1.92 -2.14 -2.20
CA SER A 13 -3.28 -1.57 -2.22
C SER A 13 -4.07 -2.04 -3.45
N SER A 14 -3.44 -2.06 -4.63
CA SER A 14 -4.06 -2.59 -5.86
C SER A 14 -4.39 -4.08 -5.73
N TYR A 15 -3.45 -4.89 -5.25
CA TYR A 15 -3.66 -6.33 -5.05
C TYR A 15 -4.80 -6.62 -4.07
N TRP A 16 -4.89 -5.86 -2.97
CA TRP A 16 -5.99 -6.03 -2.01
C TRP A 16 -7.36 -5.81 -2.67
N ASN A 17 -7.50 -4.76 -3.47
CA ASN A 17 -8.75 -4.45 -4.16
C ASN A 17 -9.12 -5.49 -5.22
N GLU A 18 -8.13 -6.13 -5.84
CA GLU A 18 -8.35 -7.21 -6.81
C GLU A 18 -8.87 -8.48 -6.14
N VAL A 19 -8.24 -8.90 -5.04
CA VAL A 19 -8.62 -10.12 -4.29
C VAL A 19 -9.89 -9.92 -3.47
N PHE A 20 -10.11 -8.73 -2.94
CA PHE A 20 -11.24 -8.39 -2.06
C PHE A 20 -12.03 -7.17 -2.54
N PRO A 21 -12.75 -7.25 -3.68
CA PRO A 21 -13.37 -6.11 -4.35
C PRO A 21 -14.49 -5.40 -3.58
N ARG A 22 -14.98 -6.00 -2.48
CA ARG A 22 -16.01 -5.41 -1.60
C ARG A 22 -15.55 -5.24 -0.16
N THR A 23 -14.28 -5.54 0.13
CA THR A 23 -13.74 -5.47 1.49
C THR A 23 -12.73 -4.34 1.54
N PRO A 24 -13.04 -3.22 2.22
CA PRO A 24 -12.06 -2.17 2.43
C PRO A 24 -10.85 -2.74 3.20
N MET A 25 -9.66 -2.25 2.86
CA MET A 25 -8.43 -2.68 3.51
C MET A 25 -8.45 -2.30 5.00
N PRO A 26 -8.23 -3.24 5.93
CA PRO A 26 -8.23 -2.94 7.35
C PRO A 26 -7.15 -1.92 7.71
N ASN A 27 -7.48 -0.98 8.60
CA ASN A 27 -6.57 0.07 9.07
C ASN A 27 -5.25 -0.49 9.62
N ALA A 28 -5.29 -1.67 10.27
CA ALA A 28 -4.09 -2.33 10.78
C ALA A 28 -3.09 -2.70 9.67
N ILE A 29 -3.57 -3.11 8.49
CA ILE A 29 -2.67 -3.42 7.36
C ILE A 29 -2.28 -2.14 6.63
N GLN A 30 -3.21 -1.19 6.50
CA GLN A 30 -2.92 0.11 5.89
C GLN A 30 -1.83 0.88 6.67
N ALA A 31 -1.82 0.79 8.01
CA ALA A 31 -0.79 1.38 8.86
C ALA A 31 0.59 0.71 8.74
N LEU A 32 0.65 -0.52 8.21
CA LEU A 32 1.89 -1.23 7.95
C LEU A 32 2.43 -0.97 6.54
N LEU A 33 1.61 -0.39 5.65
CA LEU A 33 2.10 0.01 4.34
C LEU A 33 3.09 1.16 4.53
N PRO A 34 4.17 1.20 3.73
CA PRO A 34 5.02 2.37 3.68
C PRO A 34 4.11 3.57 3.38
N SER A 35 4.03 4.50 4.34
CA SER A 35 3.43 5.80 4.03
C SER A 35 4.29 6.41 2.93
N SER A 36 3.66 7.05 1.95
CA SER A 36 4.35 7.99 1.07
C SER A 36 4.79 9.18 1.92
N LEU A 37 5.78 8.96 2.78
CA LEU A 37 6.59 10.02 3.36
C LEU A 37 7.30 10.63 2.16
N GLU A 38 6.73 11.71 1.64
CA GLU A 38 7.50 12.65 0.85
C GLU A 38 8.71 13.00 1.71
N ILE A 39 9.88 12.54 1.28
CA ILE A 39 11.13 13.07 1.75
C ILE A 39 11.15 14.50 1.23
N SER A 40 10.68 15.44 2.04
CA SER A 40 10.74 16.88 1.77
C SER A 40 12.17 17.40 1.86
#